data_AF-X1GUG8-F1
#
_entry.id   AF-X1GUG8-F1
#
_cell.length_a   1.000
_cell.length_b   1.000
_cell.length_c   1.000
_cell.angle_alpha   90.00
_cell.angle_beta   90.00
_cell.angle_gamma   90.00
#
_symmetry.space_group_name_H-M   'P 1'
#
loop_
_entity.id
_entity.type
_entity.pdbx_description
1 polymer ?
#
loop_
_entity_poly.entity_id
_entity_poly.type
_entity_poly.pdbx_seq_one_letter_code
_entity_poly.pdbx_strand_id
1 'polypeptide(L)'
;MTDYSEDALVEQPAIELFGQLGWETANCFYEVCGPKGTLGRETTADVVLVSRLLPVLERLNPDLPAEAFEQAIEELTRDRSRLGAVAANREVYNLIKEGVKVNVPEPDGDGQMVEVVRVIDWNEPANNNYFLASQFWVSREMYKRRADLIGFVNGLPLAFIELKATHRLLENA
;
A
#
# COMPACT_ATOMS: atom_id res chain seq x y z
N MET A 1 13.20 23.38 -27.11
CA MET A 1 12.23 24.05 -26.22
C MET A 1 12.29 23.31 -24.91
N THR A 2 12.72 23.97 -23.83
CA THR A 2 12.66 23.40 -22.48
C THR A 2 11.20 23.28 -22.10
N ASP A 3 10.70 22.05 -22.00
CA ASP A 3 9.32 21.78 -21.61
C ASP A 3 9.18 22.09 -20.10
N TYR A 4 8.67 23.27 -19.79
CA TYR A 4 8.27 23.66 -18.44
C TYR A 4 6.93 23.02 -18.08
N SER A 5 6.85 21.69 -18.15
CA SER A 5 5.65 20.93 -17.76
C SER A 5 5.67 20.63 -16.25
N GLU A 6 4.48 20.42 -15.67
CA GLU A 6 4.34 19.96 -14.28
C GLU A 6 5.08 18.64 -14.04
N ASP A 7 5.02 17.75 -15.03
CA ASP A 7 5.77 16.49 -15.06
C ASP A 7 7.28 16.75 -14.91
N ALA A 8 7.86 17.61 -15.75
CA ALA A 8 9.30 17.87 -15.75
C ALA A 8 9.79 18.66 -14.52
N LEU A 9 8.99 19.58 -13.99
CA LEU A 9 9.43 20.50 -12.93
C LEU A 9 9.10 20.02 -11.51
N VAL A 10 8.15 19.10 -11.36
CA VAL A 10 7.64 18.69 -10.03
C VAL A 10 7.59 17.18 -9.90
N GLU A 11 6.96 16.46 -10.84
CA GLU A 11 6.78 15.01 -10.72
C GLU A 11 8.09 14.23 -10.82
N GLN A 12 8.88 14.44 -11.88
CA GLN A 12 10.15 13.73 -12.06
C GLN A 12 11.14 14.02 -10.92
N PRO A 13 11.33 15.28 -10.47
CA PRO A 13 12.18 15.56 -9.30
C PRO A 13 11.71 14.88 -8.01
N ALA A 14 10.39 14.80 -7.79
CA ALA A 14 9.84 14.11 -6.62
C ALA A 14 10.14 12.60 -6.70
N ILE A 15 9.90 11.97 -7.84
CA ILE A 15 10.21 10.55 -8.07
C ILE A 15 11.71 10.28 -7.86
N GLU A 16 12.59 11.13 -8.41
CA GLU A 16 14.04 11.01 -8.27
C GLU A 16 14.46 11.09 -6.80
N LEU A 17 13.89 12.03 -6.03
CA LEU A 17 14.17 12.16 -4.60
C LEU A 17 13.77 10.89 -3.83
N PHE A 18 12.60 10.32 -4.11
CA PHE A 18 12.20 9.04 -3.50
C PHE A 18 13.18 7.91 -3.85
N GLY A 19 13.63 7.84 -5.10
CA GLY A 19 14.67 6.90 -5.53
C GLY A 19 15.98 7.07 -4.74
N GLN A 20 16.42 8.31 -4.51
CA GLN A 20 17.60 8.61 -3.68
C GLN A 20 17.40 8.22 -2.20
N LEU A 21 16.17 8.23 -1.71
CA LEU A 21 15.79 7.76 -0.37
C LEU A 21 15.64 6.23 -0.29
N GLY A 22 15.92 5.50 -1.37
CA GLY A 22 15.88 4.03 -1.41
C GLY A 22 14.52 3.43 -1.74
N TRP A 23 13.57 4.23 -2.25
CA TRP A 23 12.29 3.71 -2.71
C TRP A 23 12.43 3.14 -4.13
N GLU A 24 11.85 1.98 -4.36
CA GLU A 24 11.62 1.51 -5.73
C GLU A 24 10.52 2.37 -6.37
N THR A 25 10.69 2.77 -7.63
CA THR A 25 9.73 3.65 -8.31
C THR A 25 9.22 3.02 -9.60
N ALA A 26 7.93 3.14 -9.91
CA ALA A 26 7.40 2.74 -11.21
C ALA A 26 6.30 3.68 -11.70
N ASN A 27 6.26 3.91 -13.01
CA ASN A 27 5.13 4.57 -13.67
C ASN A 27 4.03 3.55 -13.98
N CYS A 28 2.86 3.76 -13.40
CA CYS A 28 1.72 2.85 -13.43
C CYS A 28 0.62 3.31 -14.40
N PHE A 29 0.90 4.28 -15.27
CA PHE A 29 -0.09 4.79 -16.22
C PHE A 29 -0.66 3.68 -17.13
N TYR A 30 0.20 2.74 -17.54
CA TYR A 30 -0.15 1.58 -18.37
C TYR A 30 -0.14 0.26 -17.58
N GLU A 31 -0.46 0.31 -16.29
CA GLU A 31 -0.58 -0.89 -15.45
C GLU A 31 -1.52 -1.93 -16.10
N VAL A 32 -1.10 -3.19 -16.08
CA VAL A 32 -1.93 -4.34 -16.43
C VAL A 32 -2.33 -5.06 -15.14
N CYS A 33 -3.62 -5.32 -14.94
CA CYS A 33 -4.12 -6.12 -13.82
C CYS A 33 -4.44 -7.57 -14.24
N GLY A 34 -4.57 -8.46 -13.26
CA GLY A 34 -4.87 -9.88 -13.42
C GLY A 34 -3.66 -10.79 -13.17
N PRO A 35 -3.74 -12.09 -13.51
CA PRO A 35 -2.74 -13.10 -13.12
C PRO A 35 -1.30 -12.88 -13.60
N LYS A 36 -1.10 -12.02 -14.61
CA LYS A 36 0.23 -11.62 -15.12
C LYS A 36 0.41 -10.09 -15.06
N GLY A 37 -0.29 -9.47 -14.12
CA GLY A 37 -0.32 -8.03 -13.96
C GLY A 37 1.02 -7.48 -13.47
N THR A 38 1.26 -6.21 -13.77
CA THR A 38 2.55 -5.55 -13.49
C THR A 38 2.80 -5.31 -12.01
N LEU A 39 1.73 -5.17 -11.21
CA LEU A 39 1.82 -4.93 -9.76
C LEU A 39 1.18 -6.05 -8.91
N GLY A 40 0.73 -7.14 -9.55
CA GLY A 40 0.02 -8.24 -8.87
C GLY A 40 -1.35 -7.85 -8.29
N ARG A 41 -1.99 -6.82 -8.86
CA ARG A 41 -3.40 -6.47 -8.60
C ARG A 41 -4.29 -7.25 -9.55
N GLU A 42 -5.38 -7.84 -9.06
CA GLU A 42 -6.36 -8.51 -9.90
C GLU A 42 -7.22 -7.48 -10.65
N THR A 43 -7.55 -6.39 -9.97
CA THR A 43 -8.30 -5.27 -10.55
C THR A 43 -7.73 -3.93 -10.10
N THR A 44 -8.09 -2.88 -10.85
CA THR A 44 -7.80 -1.50 -10.44
C THR A 44 -8.61 -1.03 -9.21
N ALA A 45 -9.49 -1.85 -8.64
CA ALA A 45 -10.14 -1.58 -7.35
C ALA A 45 -9.24 -1.98 -6.16
N ASP A 46 -8.32 -2.91 -6.36
CA ASP A 46 -7.44 -3.42 -5.30
C ASP A 46 -6.40 -2.34 -5.00
N VAL A 47 -6.39 -1.74 -3.81
CA VAL A 47 -5.41 -0.67 -3.51
C VAL A 47 -4.17 -1.22 -2.82
N VAL A 48 -4.32 -2.24 -1.97
CA VAL A 48 -3.19 -2.91 -1.30
C VAL A 48 -2.45 -3.80 -2.30
N LEU A 49 -1.12 -3.67 -2.36
CA LEU A 49 -0.27 -4.49 -3.21
C LEU A 49 0.11 -5.78 -2.48
N VAL A 50 -0.78 -6.78 -2.53
CA VAL A 50 -0.60 -8.07 -1.84
C VAL A 50 0.69 -8.77 -2.25
N SER A 51 1.06 -8.66 -3.54
CA SER A 51 2.33 -9.17 -4.10
C SER A 51 3.59 -8.64 -3.38
N ARG A 52 3.52 -7.45 -2.78
CA ARG A 52 4.59 -6.83 -2.00
C ARG A 52 4.39 -7.04 -0.49
N LEU A 53 3.15 -7.16 -0.04
CA LEU A 53 2.81 -7.35 1.37
C LEU A 53 3.17 -8.74 1.88
N LEU A 54 2.76 -9.79 1.17
CA LEU A 54 2.92 -11.18 1.63
C LEU A 54 4.38 -11.55 1.96
N PRO A 55 5.38 -11.29 1.08
CA PRO A 55 6.78 -11.62 1.40
C PRO A 55 7.32 -10.88 2.63
N VAL A 56 6.78 -9.68 2.93
CA VAL A 56 7.16 -8.94 4.13
C VAL A 56 6.50 -9.52 5.37
N LEU A 57 5.21 -9.92 5.30
CA LEU A 57 4.54 -10.59 6.43
C LEU A 57 5.27 -11.88 6.82
N GLU A 58 5.66 -12.70 5.85
CA GLU A 58 6.43 -13.94 6.07
C GLU A 58 7.76 -13.65 6.77
N ARG A 59 8.49 -12.63 6.30
CA ARG A 59 9.79 -12.25 6.87
C ARG A 59 9.68 -11.65 8.27
N LEU A 60 8.66 -10.83 8.53
CA LEU A 60 8.47 -10.20 9.84
C LEU A 60 7.93 -11.16 10.89
N ASN A 61 7.32 -12.28 10.48
CA ASN A 61 6.66 -13.22 11.39
C ASN A 61 7.02 -14.67 11.02
N PRO A 62 8.31 -15.06 11.09
CA PRO A 62 8.81 -16.33 10.54
C PRO A 62 8.23 -17.58 11.23
N ASP A 63 7.69 -17.43 12.44
CA ASP A 63 7.15 -18.53 13.25
C ASP A 63 5.64 -18.76 13.03
N LEU A 64 4.98 -17.91 12.22
CA LEU A 64 3.55 -18.01 11.96
C LEU A 64 3.25 -18.86 10.71
N PRO A 65 2.15 -19.64 10.70
CA PRO A 65 1.75 -20.44 9.55
C PRO A 65 1.17 -19.56 8.41
N ALA A 66 1.14 -20.09 7.19
CA ALA A 66 0.62 -19.37 6.01
C ALA A 66 -0.82 -18.85 6.20
N GLU A 67 -1.67 -19.62 6.89
CA GLU A 67 -3.06 -19.24 7.21
C GLU A 67 -3.13 -17.92 8.01
N ALA A 68 -2.14 -17.62 8.85
CA ALA A 68 -2.05 -16.35 9.56
C ALA A 68 -1.91 -15.18 8.58
N PHE A 69 -1.11 -15.34 7.53
CA PHE A 69 -0.89 -14.29 6.53
C PHE A 69 -2.12 -14.09 5.65
N GLU A 70 -2.81 -15.16 5.29
CA GLU A 70 -4.08 -15.10 4.55
C GLU A 70 -5.14 -14.32 5.34
N GLN A 71 -5.35 -14.67 6.62
CA GLN A 71 -6.26 -13.92 7.51
C GLN A 71 -5.85 -12.46 7.69
N ALA A 72 -4.55 -12.18 7.82
CA ALA A 72 -4.06 -10.81 7.96
C ALA A 72 -4.31 -9.98 6.69
N ILE A 73 -4.07 -10.55 5.52
CA ILE A 73 -4.34 -9.91 4.22
C ILE A 73 -5.84 -9.66 4.06
N GLU A 74 -6.69 -10.63 4.43
CA GLU A 74 -8.14 -10.47 4.40
C GLU A 74 -8.58 -9.28 5.27
N GLU A 75 -8.13 -9.20 6.52
CA GLU A 75 -8.51 -8.09 7.40
C GLU A 75 -7.94 -6.74 6.92
N LEU A 76 -6.69 -6.69 6.43
CA LEU A 76 -6.08 -5.47 5.87
C LEU A 76 -6.79 -4.98 4.60
N THR A 77 -7.36 -5.89 3.81
CA THR A 77 -8.07 -5.57 2.56
C THR A 77 -9.59 -5.47 2.72
N ARG A 78 -10.12 -5.81 3.90
CA ARG A 78 -11.56 -5.78 4.20
C ARG A 78 -12.21 -4.46 3.83
N ASP A 79 -13.35 -4.55 3.13
CA ASP A 79 -14.14 -3.38 2.78
C ASP A 79 -14.69 -2.69 4.03
N ARG A 80 -14.36 -1.41 4.16
CA ARG A 80 -14.78 -0.50 5.24
C ARG A 80 -15.63 0.64 4.72
N SER A 81 -16.14 0.56 3.49
CA SER A 81 -16.98 1.58 2.84
C SER A 81 -18.24 1.95 3.64
N ARG A 82 -18.75 1.01 4.45
CA ARG A 82 -19.93 1.20 5.30
C ARG A 82 -19.63 1.95 6.60
N LEU A 83 -18.36 2.12 6.96
CA LEU A 83 -17.93 2.89 8.12
C LEU A 83 -17.74 4.36 7.72
N GLY A 84 -17.94 5.27 8.68
CA GLY A 84 -17.50 6.66 8.51
C GLY A 84 -15.97 6.73 8.40
N ALA A 85 -15.45 7.66 7.60
CA ALA A 85 -14.02 7.76 7.30
C ALA A 85 -13.11 7.77 8.55
N VAL A 86 -13.51 8.48 9.61
CA VAL A 86 -12.75 8.52 10.87
C VAL A 86 -12.70 7.14 11.55
N ALA A 87 -13.81 6.40 11.55
CA ALA A 87 -13.87 5.06 12.14
C ALA A 87 -13.06 4.06 11.31
N ALA A 88 -13.21 4.10 9.98
CA ALA A 88 -12.42 3.28 9.05
C ALA A 88 -10.91 3.53 9.22
N ASN A 89 -10.49 4.80 9.26
CA ASN A 89 -9.09 5.17 9.45
C ASN A 89 -8.55 4.70 10.80
N ARG A 90 -9.35 4.78 11.88
CA ARG A 90 -8.94 4.30 13.20
C ARG A 90 -8.74 2.78 13.21
N GLU A 91 -9.63 2.02 12.56
CA GLU A 91 -9.45 0.57 12.43
C GLU A 91 -8.16 0.23 11.69
N VAL A 92 -7.95 0.82 10.51
CA VAL A 92 -6.73 0.59 9.71
C VAL A 92 -5.47 1.01 10.45
N TYR A 93 -5.51 2.15 11.14
CA TYR A 93 -4.39 2.62 11.97
C TYR A 93 -4.01 1.62 13.06
N ASN A 94 -5.00 1.04 13.75
CA ASN A 94 -4.73 0.04 14.78
C ASN A 94 -4.14 -1.23 14.19
N LEU A 95 -4.63 -1.72 13.04
CA LEU A 95 -4.04 -2.88 12.35
C LEU A 95 -2.57 -2.63 11.98
N ILE A 96 -2.26 -1.43 11.49
CA ILE A 96 -0.91 -1.03 11.12
C ILE A 96 0.02 -0.91 12.33
N LYS A 97 -0.48 -0.33 13.42
CA LYS A 97 0.31 -0.02 14.61
C LYS A 97 0.49 -1.23 15.52
N GLU A 98 -0.59 -1.93 15.79
CA GLU A 98 -0.67 -3.01 16.79
C GLU A 98 -0.45 -4.39 16.16
N GLY A 99 -0.53 -4.49 14.83
CA GLY A 99 -0.56 -5.75 14.10
C GLY A 99 -1.97 -6.30 13.97
N VAL A 100 -2.11 -7.33 13.12
CA VAL A 100 -3.40 -7.98 12.85
C VAL A 100 -3.54 -9.20 13.74
N LYS A 101 -4.61 -9.24 14.53
CA LYS A 101 -4.94 -10.42 15.34
C LYS A 101 -5.56 -11.48 14.47
N VAL A 102 -5.01 -12.68 14.50
CA VAL A 102 -5.45 -13.83 13.70
C VAL A 102 -5.61 -15.04 14.60
N ASN A 103 -6.44 -15.99 14.21
CA ASN A 103 -6.58 -17.26 14.93
C ASN A 103 -5.79 -18.33 14.19
N VAL A 104 -4.89 -19.02 14.88
CA VAL A 104 -4.09 -20.11 14.30
C VAL A 104 -4.26 -21.39 15.12
N PRO A 105 -4.12 -22.58 14.51
CA PRO A 105 -4.14 -23.83 15.25
C PRO A 105 -3.08 -23.88 16.35
N GLU A 106 -3.43 -24.45 17.50
CA GLU A 106 -2.43 -24.70 18.54
C GLU A 106 -1.43 -25.79 18.09
N PRO A 107 -0.12 -25.65 18.36
CA PRO A 107 0.88 -26.64 17.94
C PRO A 107 0.63 -28.06 18.47
N ASP A 108 0.04 -28.18 19.66
CA ASP A 108 -0.07 -29.43 20.42
C ASP A 108 -1.52 -29.85 20.73
N GLY A 109 -2.51 -29.27 20.06
CA GLY A 109 -3.92 -29.56 20.36
C GLY A 109 -4.89 -29.20 19.25
N ASP A 110 -6.16 -29.52 19.48
CA ASP A 110 -7.25 -29.27 18.53
C ASP A 110 -7.81 -27.83 18.65
N GLY A 111 -7.13 -26.98 19.42
CA GLY A 111 -7.53 -25.62 19.77
C GLY A 111 -7.10 -24.57 18.75
N GLN A 112 -7.52 -23.33 19.01
CA GLN A 112 -7.10 -22.13 18.28
C GLN A 112 -6.49 -21.16 19.29
N MET A 113 -5.38 -20.54 18.93
CA MET A 113 -4.75 -19.46 19.68
C MET A 113 -4.77 -18.16 18.89
N VAL A 114 -4.76 -17.03 19.60
CA VAL A 114 -4.69 -15.71 18.97
C VAL A 114 -3.23 -15.30 18.83
N GLU A 115 -2.80 -15.10 17.60
CA GLU A 115 -1.48 -14.56 17.26
C GLU A 115 -1.59 -13.16 16.67
N VAL A 116 -0.48 -12.42 16.70
CA VAL A 116 -0.42 -11.05 16.16
C VAL A 116 0.57 -10.98 15.00
N VAL A 117 0.04 -10.78 13.79
CA VAL A 117 0.85 -10.59 12.59
C VAL A 117 1.32 -9.14 12.53
N ARG A 118 2.63 -8.93 12.62
CA ARG A 118 3.25 -7.61 12.43
C ARG A 118 3.28 -7.26 10.95
N VAL A 119 2.89 -6.02 10.62
CA VAL A 119 2.76 -5.54 9.24
C VAL A 119 3.78 -4.47 8.85
N ILE A 120 4.34 -3.76 9.84
CA ILE A 120 5.41 -2.78 9.67
C ILE A 120 6.51 -3.09 10.69
N ASP A 121 7.77 -3.05 10.26
CA ASP A 121 8.91 -3.04 11.18
C ASP A 121 9.16 -1.60 11.64
N TRP A 122 8.65 -1.28 12.83
CA TRP A 122 8.84 0.03 13.46
C TRP A 122 10.20 0.18 14.15
N ASN A 123 10.85 -0.96 14.47
CA ASN A 123 12.11 -0.95 15.21
C ASN A 123 13.30 -0.79 14.25
N GLU A 124 13.24 -1.44 13.10
CA GLU A 124 14.24 -1.36 12.04
C GLU A 124 13.57 -1.00 10.71
N PRO A 125 13.30 0.30 10.44
CA PRO A 125 12.56 0.73 9.26
C PRO A 125 13.16 0.27 7.94
N ALA A 126 14.48 0.08 7.89
CA ALA A 126 15.19 -0.43 6.71
C ALA A 126 14.75 -1.85 6.28
N ASN A 127 14.10 -2.60 7.16
CA ASN A 127 13.53 -3.90 6.83
C ASN A 127 12.22 -3.80 6.03
N ASN A 128 11.59 -2.62 5.94
CA ASN A 128 10.37 -2.46 5.17
C ASN A 128 10.64 -2.37 3.66
N ASN A 129 9.67 -2.80 2.84
CA ASN A 129 9.65 -2.56 1.41
C ASN A 129 9.03 -1.19 1.12
N TYR A 130 9.75 -0.34 0.39
CA TYR A 130 9.31 1.01 0.04
C TYR A 130 9.12 1.11 -1.47
N PHE A 131 7.91 1.48 -1.91
CA PHE A 131 7.57 1.54 -3.33
C PHE A 131 6.73 2.79 -3.64
N LEU A 132 7.16 3.58 -4.62
CA LEU A 132 6.43 4.74 -5.12
C LEU A 132 5.82 4.41 -6.48
N ALA A 133 4.50 4.43 -6.55
CA ALA A 133 3.77 4.33 -7.81
C ALA A 133 3.43 5.73 -8.31
N SER A 134 3.87 6.10 -9.50
CA SER A 134 3.37 7.28 -10.19
C SER A 134 2.21 6.93 -11.13
N GLN A 135 1.31 7.89 -11.36
CA GLN A 135 0.20 7.74 -12.30
C GLN A 135 -0.71 6.54 -11.98
N PHE A 136 -0.93 6.27 -10.68
CA PHE A 136 -1.59 5.06 -10.19
C PHE A 136 -3.11 5.15 -10.31
N TRP A 137 -3.73 4.15 -10.94
CA TRP A 137 -5.16 4.13 -11.17
C TRP A 137 -5.94 3.38 -10.07
N VAL A 138 -7.00 4.00 -9.56
CA VAL A 138 -7.95 3.41 -8.60
C VAL A 138 -9.37 3.50 -9.14
N SER A 139 -10.04 2.36 -9.22
CA SER A 139 -11.44 2.26 -9.64
C SER A 139 -12.38 2.17 -8.44
N ARG A 140 -13.50 2.88 -8.52
CA ARG A 140 -14.71 2.70 -7.71
C ARG A 140 -15.88 2.36 -8.62
N GLU A 141 -17.04 2.02 -8.03
CA GLU A 141 -18.25 1.53 -8.73
C GLU A 141 -18.56 2.23 -10.07
N MET A 142 -18.44 3.56 -10.15
CA MET A 142 -18.81 4.33 -11.35
C MET A 142 -17.68 5.16 -11.96
N TYR A 143 -16.50 5.21 -11.35
CA TYR A 143 -15.43 6.08 -11.84
C TYR A 143 -14.04 5.55 -11.51
N LYS A 144 -13.10 5.86 -12.40
CA LYS A 144 -11.68 5.59 -12.25
C LYS A 144 -10.95 6.91 -12.02
N ARG A 145 -10.13 6.99 -10.96
CA ARG A 145 -9.30 8.15 -10.65
C ARG A 145 -7.83 7.76 -10.77
N ARG A 146 -7.00 8.74 -11.15
CA ARG A 146 -5.55 8.61 -11.19
C ARG A 146 -4.99 9.45 -10.07
N ALA A 147 -4.15 8.85 -9.25
CA ALA A 147 -3.30 9.55 -8.30
C ALA A 147 -1.98 9.90 -9.00
N ASP A 148 -1.44 11.08 -8.70
CA ASP A 148 -0.12 11.46 -9.22
C ASP A 148 0.96 10.58 -8.61
N LEU A 149 1.08 10.52 -7.28
CA LEU A 149 1.95 9.56 -6.60
C LEU A 149 1.24 8.88 -5.42
N ILE A 150 1.49 7.57 -5.27
CA ILE A 150 1.16 6.81 -4.06
C ILE A 150 2.41 6.15 -3.52
N GLY A 151 2.71 6.42 -2.26
CA GLY A 151 3.78 5.76 -1.52
C GLY A 151 3.25 4.55 -0.75
N PHE A 152 3.82 3.38 -1.04
CA PHE A 152 3.56 2.12 -0.39
C PHE A 152 4.67 1.75 0.59
N VAL A 153 4.27 1.29 1.78
CA VAL A 153 5.16 0.63 2.74
C VAL A 153 4.66 -0.78 2.95
N ASN A 154 5.48 -1.78 2.64
CA ASN A 154 5.12 -3.20 2.64
C ASN A 154 3.87 -3.49 1.78
N GLY A 155 3.66 -2.74 0.70
CA GLY A 155 2.46 -2.86 -0.13
C GLY A 155 1.19 -2.18 0.41
N LEU A 156 1.24 -1.54 1.59
CA LEU A 156 0.15 -0.73 2.12
C LEU A 156 0.25 0.73 1.63
N PRO A 157 -0.81 1.35 1.08
CA PRO A 157 -0.79 2.73 0.59
C PRO A 157 -0.82 3.73 1.75
N LEU A 158 0.33 4.27 2.15
CA LEU A 158 0.44 5.14 3.33
C LEU A 158 0.68 6.62 3.01
N ALA A 159 1.11 6.93 1.79
CA ALA A 159 1.27 8.31 1.33
C ALA A 159 0.49 8.54 0.04
N PHE A 160 -0.34 9.57 0.02
CA PHE A 160 -1.00 10.08 -1.19
C PHE A 160 -0.46 11.48 -1.45
N ILE A 161 0.11 11.68 -2.64
CA ILE A 161 0.74 12.95 -3.02
C ILE A 161 0.11 13.39 -4.33
N GLU A 162 -0.54 14.55 -4.27
CA GLU A 162 -1.07 15.25 -5.44
C GLU A 162 -0.07 16.35 -5.81
N LEU A 163 0.32 16.41 -7.09
CA LEU A 163 1.24 17.41 -7.58
C LEU A 163 0.47 18.51 -8.31
N LYS A 164 1.06 19.71 -8.34
CA LYS A 164 0.53 20.88 -9.05
C LYS A 164 1.67 21.68 -9.63
N ALA A 165 1.44 22.26 -10.81
CA ALA A 165 2.36 23.21 -11.40
C ALA A 165 2.57 24.42 -10.47
N THR A 166 3.81 24.90 -10.40
CA THR A 166 4.26 26.00 -9.51
C THR A 166 3.52 27.33 -9.69
N HIS A 167 2.79 27.52 -10.79
CA HIS A 167 2.02 28.74 -11.09
C HIS A 167 0.53 28.64 -10.69
N ARG A 168 0.09 27.53 -10.11
CA ARG A 168 -1.28 27.40 -9.59
C ARG A 168 -1.30 27.52 -8.07
N LEU A 169 -2.23 28.34 -7.56
CA LEU A 169 -2.46 28.47 -6.12
C LEU A 169 -3.09 27.18 -5.59
N LEU A 170 -2.51 26.63 -4.51
CA LEU A 170 -2.96 25.40 -3.83
C LEU A 170 -4.42 25.46 -3.36
N GLU A 171 -4.96 26.65 -3.08
CA GLU A 171 -6.34 26.85 -2.62
C GLU A 171 -7.41 26.62 -3.71
N ASN A 172 -7.00 26.64 -4.99
CA ASN A 172 -7.89 26.47 -6.14
C ASN A 172 -7.72 25.10 -6.81
N ALA A 173 -7.09 24.15 -6.11
CA ALA A 173 -6.74 22.82 -6.60
C ALA A 173 -7.76 21.76 -6.18
#